data_AF-A0AAE1U673-F1
#
_entry.id   AF-A0AAE1U673-F1
#
_cell.length_a   1.000
_cell.length_b   1.000
_cell.length_c   1.000
_cell.angle_alpha   90.00
_cell.angle_beta   90.00
_cell.angle_gamma   90.00
#
_symmetry.space_group_name_H-M   'P 1'
#
loop_
_entity.id
_entity.type
_entity.pdbx_description
1 polymer ?
#
loop_
_entity_poly.entity_id
_entity_poly.type
_entity_poly.pdbx_seq_one_letter_code
_entity_poly.pdbx_strand_id
1 'polypeptide(L)'
;MTSGRGLVLGWGPPEHQDAPFLERLWPAVLDGAVKGRGLSVNVDVLTAVLEESARDCLNTRRRRDELVEALSPVVDAADDPVEAANKVVEAALEYHTQQLVGNGGVCRLGKFHNVLYVAATMAVTHEAQDSGVVAALLAAFHKCEGGLDRLIGPALLGPRISRLLSASQPDVDTPQEARSRLEYFLGHARVAQLTLPQPGGLPLSMLEAPLPTLQGAGPLYTAVQAGEEATVLLLLQHGAKPVLGGQCCPLLLAVTRLSTYTRATLSQCPPCSCPYYPCICLLKYPIDYPPQDIAVLRLLLRAAGGYCIPNHPDLLHPRLLMDSVLPSEPPRLTHWARYSLRTALAAAWALPKGTATLSLPLTMLPFMDLVTD
;
A
#
# COMPACT_ATOMS: atom_id res chain seq x y z
N MET A 1 -35.45 25.22 -18.68
CA MET A 1 -34.99 23.86 -19.01
C MET A 1 -33.65 23.95 -19.73
N THR A 2 -32.54 23.77 -19.00
CA THR A 2 -31.27 23.25 -19.50
C THR A 2 -30.42 22.92 -18.27
N SER A 3 -30.38 21.63 -17.95
CA SER A 3 -29.64 21.06 -16.83
C SER A 3 -28.16 20.94 -17.19
N GLY A 4 -27.31 21.78 -16.61
CA GLY A 4 -25.88 21.52 -16.54
C GLY A 4 -25.58 20.69 -15.29
N ARG A 5 -25.43 19.37 -15.44
CA ARG A 5 -24.83 18.51 -14.41
C ARG A 5 -23.32 18.72 -14.41
N GLY A 6 -22.85 19.77 -13.74
CA GLY A 6 -21.44 19.93 -13.41
C GLY A 6 -21.06 19.06 -12.21
N LEU A 7 -19.87 18.45 -12.24
CA LEU A 7 -19.24 17.85 -11.05
C LEU A 7 -19.25 18.88 -9.93
N VAL A 8 -19.99 18.60 -8.85
CA VAL A 8 -19.88 19.37 -7.61
C VAL A 8 -18.58 18.93 -6.94
N LEU A 9 -17.49 19.62 -7.24
CA LEU A 9 -16.38 19.76 -6.31
C LEU A 9 -16.96 20.50 -5.10
N GLY A 10 -17.17 19.78 -4.00
CA GLY A 10 -17.74 20.35 -2.78
C GLY A 10 -16.89 21.53 -2.33
N TRP A 11 -17.47 22.73 -2.41
CA TRP A 11 -16.99 23.87 -1.64
C TRP A 11 -17.17 23.49 -0.18
N GLY A 12 -16.11 23.62 0.62
CA GLY A 12 -16.18 23.35 2.06
C GLY A 12 -17.28 24.18 2.72
N PRO A 13 -17.81 23.72 3.86
CA PRO A 13 -18.87 24.43 4.58
C PRO A 13 -18.43 25.87 4.91
N PRO A 14 -19.38 26.82 5.01
CA PRO A 14 -19.07 28.21 5.28
C PRO A 14 -18.46 28.41 6.67
N GLU A 15 -17.47 29.31 6.78
CA GLU A 15 -16.54 29.52 7.93
C GLU A 15 -17.19 29.67 9.31
N HIS A 16 -18.48 29.98 9.41
CA HIS A 16 -19.20 30.14 10.68
C HIS A 16 -19.76 28.82 11.26
N GLN A 17 -19.70 27.70 10.53
CA GLN A 17 -20.16 26.37 10.98
C GLN A 17 -19.01 25.41 11.33
N ASP A 18 -17.77 25.89 11.26
CA ASP A 18 -16.57 25.06 11.32
C ASP A 18 -15.56 25.63 12.34
N ALA A 19 -16.02 25.83 13.58
CA ALA A 19 -15.12 26.16 14.70
C ALA A 19 -13.95 25.15 14.74
N PRO A 20 -12.71 25.61 15.02
CA PRO A 20 -11.55 24.74 15.09
C PRO A 20 -11.84 23.52 15.96
N PHE A 21 -11.39 22.33 15.53
CA PHE A 21 -11.63 21.11 16.32
C PHE A 21 -11.12 21.24 17.76
N LEU A 22 -10.03 21.99 17.93
CA LEU A 22 -9.42 22.32 19.23
C LEU A 22 -10.41 22.96 20.22
N GLU A 23 -11.27 23.88 19.76
CA GLU A 23 -12.22 24.61 20.62
C GLU A 23 -13.29 23.69 21.21
N ARG A 24 -13.63 22.61 20.51
CA ARG A 24 -14.60 21.60 20.97
C ARG A 24 -13.94 20.43 21.69
N LEU A 25 -12.70 20.11 21.31
CA LEU A 25 -11.95 18.98 21.86
C LEU A 25 -11.65 19.17 23.35
N TRP A 26 -11.05 20.30 23.74
CA TRP A 26 -10.65 20.51 25.14
C TRP A 26 -11.83 20.49 26.12
N PRO A 27 -12.97 21.16 25.86
CA PRO A 27 -14.15 21.02 26.71
C PRO A 27 -14.61 19.57 26.88
N ALA A 28 -14.63 18.79 25.79
CA ALA A 28 -15.05 17.39 25.84
C ALA A 28 -14.06 16.51 26.62
N VAL A 29 -12.75 16.71 26.44
CA VAL A 29 -11.70 15.98 27.17
C VAL A 29 -11.73 16.33 28.66
N LEU A 30 -11.90 17.61 29.01
CA LEU A 30 -11.99 18.06 30.40
C LEU A 30 -13.25 17.54 31.10
N ASP A 31 -14.41 17.53 30.42
CA ASP A 31 -15.63 16.90 30.94
C ASP A 31 -15.44 15.40 31.20
N GLY A 32 -14.72 14.70 30.31
CA GLY A 32 -14.28 13.33 30.51
C GLY A 32 -13.44 13.16 31.78
N ALA A 33 -12.46 14.02 31.99
CA ALA A 33 -11.60 14.01 33.16
C ALA A 33 -12.36 14.24 34.46
N VAL A 34 -13.29 15.21 34.48
CA VAL A 34 -14.16 15.49 35.64
C VAL A 34 -15.04 14.29 36.00
N LYS A 35 -15.48 13.51 34.99
CA LYS A 35 -16.25 12.27 35.17
C LYS A 35 -15.39 11.06 35.57
N GLY A 36 -14.12 11.25 35.90
CA GLY A 36 -13.20 10.20 36.34
C GLY A 36 -12.65 9.32 35.21
N ARG A 37 -12.78 9.74 33.95
CA ARG A 37 -12.28 9.00 32.76
C ARG A 37 -10.87 9.43 32.34
N GLY A 38 -10.24 10.31 33.11
CA GLY A 38 -8.92 10.86 32.82
C GLY A 38 -8.88 11.76 31.57
N LEU A 39 -7.69 12.22 31.22
CA LEU A 39 -7.41 12.94 29.98
C LEU A 39 -7.20 11.91 28.85
N SER A 40 -8.28 11.34 28.33
CA SER A 40 -8.23 10.35 27.25
C SER A 40 -9.25 10.68 26.16
N VAL A 41 -8.89 10.33 24.92
CA VAL A 41 -9.78 10.44 23.77
C VAL A 41 -10.59 9.14 23.68
N ASN A 42 -11.89 9.23 23.93
CA ASN A 42 -12.83 8.12 23.80
C ASN A 42 -13.90 8.45 22.75
N VAL A 43 -14.82 7.52 22.52
CA VAL A 43 -15.90 7.67 21.53
C VAL A 43 -16.79 8.89 21.83
N ASP A 44 -17.03 9.23 23.09
CA ASP A 44 -17.85 10.38 23.48
C ASP A 44 -17.17 11.69 23.11
N VAL A 45 -15.84 11.78 23.31
CA VAL A 45 -15.04 12.94 22.90
C VAL A 45 -15.11 13.12 21.39
N LEU A 46 -14.89 12.05 20.61
CA LEU A 46 -14.99 12.13 19.14
C LEU A 46 -16.41 12.47 18.67
N THR A 47 -17.42 11.95 19.34
CA THR A 47 -18.83 12.27 19.07
C THR A 47 -19.08 13.75 19.31
N ALA A 48 -18.72 14.30 20.47
CA ALA A 48 -18.89 15.71 20.78
C ALA A 48 -18.16 16.64 19.80
N VAL A 49 -16.93 16.28 19.39
CA VAL A 49 -16.14 17.05 18.43
C VAL A 49 -16.75 17.03 17.03
N LEU A 50 -17.38 15.91 16.64
CA LEU A 50 -17.88 15.72 15.27
C LEU A 50 -19.38 15.97 15.12
N GLU A 51 -20.19 15.96 16.19
CA GLU A 51 -21.66 15.97 16.14
C GLU A 51 -22.20 17.18 15.34
N GLU A 52 -21.80 18.38 15.71
CA GLU A 52 -22.22 19.63 15.07
C GLU A 52 -21.50 19.95 13.75
N SER A 53 -20.44 19.20 13.41
CA SER A 53 -19.70 19.41 12.17
C SER A 53 -20.49 18.97 10.94
N ALA A 54 -20.30 19.66 9.82
CA ALA A 54 -20.84 19.23 8.52
C ALA A 54 -20.38 17.81 8.15
N ARG A 55 -21.20 17.06 7.39
CA ARG A 55 -20.90 15.66 7.03
C ARG A 55 -19.58 15.52 6.27
N ASP A 56 -19.17 16.52 5.50
CA ASP A 56 -17.96 16.54 4.70
C ASP A 56 -16.79 17.28 5.37
N CYS A 57 -16.90 17.60 6.67
CA CYS A 57 -15.88 18.37 7.39
C CYS A 57 -14.48 17.72 7.37
N LEU A 58 -14.38 16.39 7.25
CA LEU A 58 -13.12 15.64 7.16
C LEU A 58 -12.77 15.18 5.73
N ASN A 59 -13.43 15.73 4.71
CA ASN A 59 -13.21 15.29 3.32
C ASN A 59 -11.87 15.78 2.76
N THR A 60 -11.41 16.96 3.20
CA THR A 60 -10.11 17.49 2.80
C THR A 60 -9.01 17.01 3.73
N ARG A 61 -7.80 16.83 3.17
CA ARG A 61 -6.61 16.53 3.98
C ARG A 61 -6.37 17.58 5.06
N ARG A 62 -6.45 18.86 4.71
CA ARG A 62 -6.24 19.97 5.65
C ARG A 62 -7.07 19.83 6.93
N ARG A 63 -8.35 19.44 6.81
CA ARG A 63 -9.23 19.26 7.98
C ARG A 63 -8.92 17.99 8.77
N ARG A 64 -8.44 16.93 8.10
CA ARG A 64 -7.92 15.75 8.81
C ARG A 64 -6.65 16.09 9.58
N ASP A 65 -5.72 16.81 8.95
CA ASP A 65 -4.49 17.28 9.58
C ASP A 65 -4.80 18.18 10.78
N GLU A 66 -5.77 19.10 10.67
CA GLU A 66 -6.22 19.93 11.80
C GLU A 66 -6.77 19.10 12.98
N LEU A 67 -7.52 18.03 12.71
CA LEU A 67 -8.01 17.15 13.78
C LEU A 67 -6.86 16.32 14.38
N VAL A 68 -5.91 15.86 13.57
CA VAL A 68 -4.68 15.20 14.06
C VAL A 68 -3.90 16.15 14.98
N GLU A 69 -3.65 17.38 14.54
CA GLU A 69 -2.95 18.40 15.32
C GLU A 69 -3.67 18.75 16.63
N ALA A 70 -5.00 18.71 16.65
CA ALA A 70 -5.78 18.91 17.87
C ALA A 70 -5.64 17.72 18.84
N LEU A 71 -5.60 16.49 18.33
CA LEU A 71 -5.53 15.25 19.13
C LEU A 71 -4.12 14.95 19.64
N SER A 72 -3.07 15.27 18.87
CA SER A 72 -1.67 14.95 19.23
C SER A 72 -1.25 15.45 20.62
N PRO A 73 -1.54 16.69 21.04
CA PRO A 73 -1.20 17.15 22.39
C PRO A 73 -1.85 16.34 23.52
N VAL A 74 -3.04 15.78 23.28
CA VAL A 74 -3.73 14.94 24.28
C VAL A 74 -3.03 13.58 24.41
N VAL A 75 -2.56 13.03 23.29
CA VAL A 75 -1.79 11.79 23.27
C VAL A 75 -0.41 11.99 23.88
N ASP A 76 0.29 13.07 23.51
CA ASP A 76 1.64 13.37 24.00
C ASP A 76 1.68 13.71 25.49
N ALA A 77 0.58 14.24 26.03
CA ALA A 77 0.45 14.55 27.46
C ALA A 77 0.03 13.35 28.32
N ALA A 78 -0.28 12.20 27.72
CA ALA A 78 -0.64 11.00 28.47
C ALA A 78 0.59 10.34 29.11
N ASP A 79 0.38 9.61 30.22
CA ASP A 79 1.44 8.87 30.89
C ASP A 79 2.09 7.82 29.96
N ASP A 80 1.28 7.21 29.10
CA ASP A 80 1.71 6.31 28.02
C ASP A 80 1.12 6.80 26.68
N PRO A 81 1.91 7.55 25.88
CA PRO A 81 1.49 8.05 24.57
C PRO A 81 1.14 6.94 23.56
N VAL A 82 1.78 5.77 23.66
CA VAL A 82 1.52 4.65 22.75
C VAL A 82 0.17 4.02 23.07
N GLU A 83 -0.13 3.80 24.35
CA GLU A 83 -1.44 3.33 24.79
C GLU A 83 -2.54 4.36 24.47
N ALA A 84 -2.26 5.66 24.67
CA ALA A 84 -3.19 6.72 24.30
C ALA A 84 -3.47 6.76 22.79
N ALA A 85 -2.46 6.52 21.95
CA ALA A 85 -2.65 6.39 20.51
C ALA A 85 -3.54 5.19 20.15
N ASN A 86 -3.35 4.03 20.78
CA ASN A 86 -4.24 2.87 20.60
C ASN A 86 -5.69 3.24 20.95
N LYS A 87 -5.93 3.93 22.07
CA LYS A 87 -7.26 4.38 22.50
C LYS A 87 -7.92 5.34 21.52
N VAL A 88 -7.15 6.24 20.89
CA VAL A 88 -7.67 7.11 19.81
C VAL A 88 -8.16 6.29 18.63
N VAL A 89 -7.40 5.26 18.22
CA VAL A 89 -7.79 4.38 17.10
C VAL A 89 -9.03 3.57 17.46
N GLU A 90 -9.08 3.00 18.67
CA GLU A 90 -10.25 2.29 19.19
C GLU A 90 -11.49 3.19 19.24
N ALA A 91 -11.36 4.42 19.74
CA ALA A 91 -12.44 5.39 19.79
C ALA A 91 -12.98 5.72 18.39
N ALA A 92 -12.10 5.88 17.40
CA ALA A 92 -12.49 6.15 16.02
C ALA A 92 -13.19 4.94 15.38
N LEU A 93 -12.71 3.72 15.65
CA LEU A 93 -13.34 2.47 15.24
C LEU A 93 -14.72 2.29 15.86
N GLU A 94 -14.85 2.57 17.16
CA GLU A 94 -16.11 2.50 17.88
C GLU A 94 -17.11 3.52 17.34
N TYR A 95 -16.69 4.78 17.19
CA TYR A 95 -17.50 5.83 16.59
C TYR A 95 -18.00 5.43 15.19
N HIS A 96 -17.11 4.96 14.31
CA HIS A 96 -17.50 4.47 12.99
C HIS A 96 -18.50 3.30 13.07
N THR A 97 -18.26 2.34 13.97
CA THR A 97 -19.11 1.15 14.13
C THR A 97 -20.51 1.50 14.63
N GLN A 98 -20.62 2.40 15.63
CA GLN A 98 -21.92 2.89 16.12
C GLN A 98 -22.73 3.53 15.00
N GLN A 99 -22.08 4.33 14.14
CA GLN A 99 -22.73 4.99 13.01
C GLN A 99 -23.12 4.03 11.89
N LEU A 100 -22.33 2.97 11.69
CA LEU A 100 -22.63 1.90 10.74
C LEU A 100 -23.84 1.06 11.20
N VAL A 101 -23.90 0.68 12.49
CA VAL A 101 -25.05 -0.03 13.09
C VAL A 101 -26.31 0.83 13.02
N GLY A 102 -26.21 2.11 13.38
CA GLY A 102 -27.31 3.07 13.26
C GLY A 102 -27.78 3.35 11.83
N ASN A 103 -27.07 2.83 10.82
CA ASN A 103 -27.38 2.98 9.40
C ASN A 103 -27.63 1.64 8.68
N GLY A 104 -28.09 0.62 9.42
CA GLY A 104 -28.44 -0.68 8.84
C GLY A 104 -27.24 -1.47 8.32
N GLY A 105 -26.04 -1.23 8.86
CA GLY A 105 -24.82 -1.92 8.46
C GLY A 105 -24.07 -1.29 7.28
N VAL A 106 -24.54 -0.14 6.77
CA VAL A 106 -23.94 0.55 5.62
C VAL A 106 -23.17 1.79 6.07
N CYS A 107 -21.93 1.95 5.61
CA CYS A 107 -21.13 3.12 5.93
C CYS A 107 -21.73 4.42 5.38
N ARG A 108 -21.85 5.44 6.23
CA ARG A 108 -22.40 6.76 5.86
C ARG A 108 -21.41 7.66 5.13
N LEU A 109 -20.14 7.27 4.96
CA LEU A 109 -19.08 8.10 4.37
C LEU A 109 -18.94 9.48 5.06
N GLY A 110 -18.12 10.39 4.51
CA GLY A 110 -17.87 11.71 5.10
C GLY A 110 -17.18 11.59 6.45
N LYS A 111 -17.53 12.42 7.43
CA LYS A 111 -16.93 12.47 8.78
C LYS A 111 -16.96 11.12 9.51
N PHE A 112 -18.00 10.32 9.26
CA PHE A 112 -18.18 9.01 9.89
C PHE A 112 -17.15 7.99 9.43
N HIS A 113 -16.68 8.09 8.18
CA HIS A 113 -15.65 7.20 7.61
C HIS A 113 -14.27 7.84 7.64
N ASN A 114 -14.20 9.15 7.37
CA ASN A 114 -12.94 9.87 7.24
C ASN A 114 -12.18 10.02 8.56
N VAL A 115 -12.86 9.85 9.70
CA VAL A 115 -12.22 9.70 11.01
C VAL A 115 -11.28 8.49 11.07
N LEU A 116 -11.51 7.45 10.27
CA LEU A 116 -10.59 6.31 10.17
C LEU A 116 -9.24 6.72 9.58
N TYR A 117 -9.21 7.69 8.65
CA TYR A 117 -7.95 8.22 8.10
C TYR A 117 -7.19 9.07 9.11
N VAL A 118 -7.92 9.80 9.96
CA VAL A 118 -7.34 10.50 11.12
C VAL A 118 -6.73 9.48 12.08
N ALA A 119 -7.47 8.42 12.42
CA ALA A 119 -6.97 7.32 13.26
C ALA A 119 -5.74 6.63 12.65
N ALA A 120 -5.74 6.39 11.33
CA ALA A 120 -4.59 5.82 10.63
C ALA A 120 -3.35 6.71 10.72
N THR A 121 -3.53 8.03 10.62
CA THR A 121 -2.45 9.00 10.77
C THR A 121 -1.97 9.05 12.22
N MET A 122 -2.87 9.08 13.20
CA MET A 122 -2.52 9.02 14.63
C MET A 122 -1.74 7.74 14.98
N ALA A 123 -2.17 6.59 14.46
CA ALA A 123 -1.51 5.31 14.67
C ALA A 123 -0.06 5.31 14.18
N VAL A 124 0.18 5.87 12.99
CA VAL A 124 1.53 6.00 12.43
C VAL A 124 2.36 7.02 13.21
N THR A 125 1.84 8.22 13.42
CA THR A 125 2.59 9.34 14.01
C THR A 125 3.05 9.05 15.44
N HIS A 126 2.21 8.35 16.21
CA HIS A 126 2.51 7.99 17.59
C HIS A 126 2.90 6.51 17.76
N GLU A 127 3.23 5.82 16.66
CA GLU A 127 3.72 4.43 16.63
C GLU A 127 2.90 3.45 17.48
N ALA A 128 1.57 3.47 17.31
CA ALA A 128 0.65 2.58 18.01
C ALA A 128 1.10 1.12 17.88
N GLN A 129 1.28 0.41 19.01
CA GLN A 129 1.89 -0.92 19.02
C GLN A 129 0.89 -2.08 18.95
N ASP A 130 -0.39 -1.84 19.24
CA ASP A 130 -1.40 -2.90 19.23
C ASP A 130 -1.74 -3.31 17.79
N SER A 131 -1.18 -4.45 17.38
CA SER A 131 -1.40 -5.00 16.03
C SER A 131 -2.84 -5.44 15.80
N GLY A 132 -3.58 -5.81 16.84
CA GLY A 132 -5.00 -6.15 16.75
C GLY A 132 -5.84 -4.92 16.41
N VAL A 133 -5.58 -3.79 17.06
CA VAL A 133 -6.27 -2.52 16.82
C VAL A 133 -5.98 -2.00 15.40
N VAL A 134 -4.71 -2.00 14.98
CA VAL A 134 -4.33 -1.57 13.62
C VAL A 134 -4.92 -2.53 12.56
N ALA A 135 -4.96 -3.83 12.82
CA ALA A 135 -5.59 -4.79 11.91
C ALA A 135 -7.11 -4.58 11.81
N ALA A 136 -7.78 -4.25 12.92
CA ALA A 136 -9.19 -3.90 12.93
C ALA A 136 -9.46 -2.61 12.11
N LEU A 137 -8.58 -1.62 12.20
CA LEU A 137 -8.62 -0.41 11.37
C LEU A 137 -8.53 -0.74 9.87
N LEU A 138 -7.55 -1.56 9.47
CA LEU A 138 -7.40 -2.02 8.09
C LEU A 138 -8.62 -2.81 7.60
N ALA A 139 -9.16 -3.69 8.44
CA ALA A 139 -10.37 -4.44 8.13
C ALA A 139 -11.60 -3.52 7.96
N ALA A 140 -11.71 -2.47 8.77
CA ALA A 140 -12.79 -1.48 8.66
C ALA A 140 -12.71 -0.71 7.33
N PHE A 141 -11.51 -0.27 6.92
CA PHE A 141 -11.30 0.34 5.60
C PHE A 141 -11.74 -0.60 4.47
N HIS A 142 -11.21 -1.83 4.47
CA HIS A 142 -11.52 -2.80 3.42
C HIS A 142 -13.02 -3.12 3.36
N LYS A 143 -13.70 -3.26 4.50
CA LYS A 143 -15.14 -3.52 4.56
C LYS A 143 -15.97 -2.41 3.90
N CYS A 144 -15.56 -1.16 4.09
CA CYS A 144 -16.30 0.00 3.59
C CYS A 144 -15.94 0.38 2.15
N GLU A 145 -14.68 0.24 1.76
CA GLU A 145 -14.16 0.69 0.46
C GLU A 145 -13.98 -0.46 -0.55
N GLY A 146 -14.02 -1.71 -0.10
CA GLY A 146 -13.75 -2.89 -0.93
C GLY A 146 -12.27 -3.12 -1.24
N GLY A 147 -11.39 -2.29 -0.71
CA GLY A 147 -9.94 -2.33 -0.93
C GLY A 147 -9.20 -1.41 0.04
N LEU A 148 -7.89 -1.31 -0.12
CA LEU A 148 -7.00 -0.44 0.68
C LEU A 148 -6.29 0.62 -0.17
N ASP A 149 -6.79 0.86 -1.38
CA ASP A 149 -6.17 1.63 -2.45
C ASP A 149 -5.79 3.03 -2.02
N ARG A 150 -6.65 3.70 -1.27
CA ARG A 150 -6.42 5.06 -0.79
C ARG A 150 -5.34 5.13 0.28
N LEU A 151 -5.19 4.06 1.06
CA LEU A 151 -4.19 3.95 2.11
C LEU A 151 -2.81 3.60 1.54
N ILE A 152 -2.73 2.61 0.63
CA ILE A 152 -1.45 2.10 0.13
C ILE A 152 -1.05 2.66 -1.23
N GLY A 153 -1.99 3.13 -2.05
CA GLY A 153 -1.75 3.69 -3.38
C GLY A 153 -0.67 4.77 -3.43
N PRO A 154 -0.56 5.69 -2.45
CA PRO A 154 0.53 6.66 -2.40
C PRO A 154 1.92 6.04 -2.35
N ALA A 155 2.08 4.86 -1.75
CA ALA A 155 3.36 4.14 -1.71
C ALA A 155 3.65 3.38 -3.01
N LEU A 156 2.60 2.94 -3.71
CA LEU A 156 2.69 2.16 -4.95
C LEU A 156 2.93 3.03 -6.19
N LEU A 157 2.32 4.23 -6.24
CA LEU A 157 2.28 5.11 -7.41
C LEU A 157 2.88 6.49 -7.15
N GLY A 158 3.20 6.80 -5.90
CA GLY A 158 3.51 8.16 -5.44
C GLY A 158 2.26 8.98 -5.08
N PRO A 159 2.36 9.93 -4.12
CA PRO A 159 1.21 10.70 -3.64
C PRO A 159 0.49 11.52 -4.73
N ARG A 160 1.24 12.02 -5.71
CA ARG A 160 0.70 12.86 -6.80
C ARG A 160 -0.21 12.08 -7.73
N ILE A 161 0.21 10.88 -8.15
CA ILE A 161 -0.57 10.02 -9.04
C ILE A 161 -1.78 9.45 -8.29
N SER A 162 -1.57 9.03 -7.03
CA SER A 162 -2.66 8.53 -6.19
C SER A 162 -3.81 9.55 -6.04
N ARG A 163 -3.48 10.84 -5.88
CA ARG A 163 -4.47 11.92 -5.84
C ARG A 163 -5.28 12.03 -7.13
N LEU A 164 -4.64 11.84 -8.29
CA LEU A 164 -5.32 11.93 -9.59
C LEU A 164 -6.30 10.76 -9.79
N LEU A 165 -5.96 9.55 -9.34
CA LEU A 165 -6.76 8.35 -9.55
C LEU A 165 -7.89 8.18 -8.52
N SER A 166 -7.63 8.54 -7.25
CA SER A 166 -8.58 8.33 -6.16
C SER A 166 -9.54 9.50 -5.92
N ALA A 167 -9.31 10.64 -6.58
CA ALA A 167 -9.97 11.93 -6.32
C ALA A 167 -9.94 12.35 -4.83
N SER A 168 -9.03 11.76 -4.04
CA SER A 168 -8.79 12.06 -2.63
C SER A 168 -7.34 12.46 -2.45
N GLN A 169 -7.09 13.50 -1.65
CA GLN A 169 -5.72 13.87 -1.30
C GLN A 169 -5.23 12.91 -0.21
N PRO A 170 -4.15 12.15 -0.44
CA PRO A 170 -3.60 11.26 0.58
C PRO A 170 -2.93 12.08 1.68
N ASP A 171 -2.93 11.55 2.90
CA ASP A 171 -2.39 12.21 4.10
C ASP A 171 -0.84 12.19 4.16
N VAL A 172 -0.17 12.05 3.01
CA VAL A 172 1.29 11.98 2.86
C VAL A 172 1.76 12.95 1.79
N ASP A 173 2.95 13.53 2.00
CA ASP A 173 3.55 14.46 1.04
C ASP A 173 4.61 13.82 0.15
N THR A 174 5.34 12.85 0.69
CA THR A 174 6.50 12.27 0.00
C THR A 174 6.32 10.77 -0.26
N PRO A 175 6.92 10.23 -1.34
CA PRO A 175 6.95 8.78 -1.57
C PRO A 175 7.63 8.03 -0.43
N GLN A 176 8.65 8.62 0.21
CA GLN A 176 9.36 7.99 1.33
C GLN A 176 8.44 7.83 2.54
N GLU A 177 7.72 8.87 2.92
CA GLU A 177 6.73 8.82 3.99
C GLU A 177 5.63 7.81 3.68
N ALA A 178 5.13 7.78 2.44
CA ALA A 178 4.15 6.79 2.01
C ALA A 178 4.66 5.35 2.16
N ARG A 179 5.93 5.08 1.81
CA ARG A 179 6.56 3.78 2.01
C ARG A 179 6.69 3.41 3.48
N SER A 180 7.13 4.34 4.33
CA SER A 180 7.21 4.09 5.78
C SER A 180 5.84 3.79 6.39
N ARG A 181 4.77 4.47 5.95
CA ARG A 181 3.39 4.13 6.34
C ARG A 181 2.98 2.74 5.86
N LEU A 182 3.28 2.39 4.61
CA LEU A 182 3.01 1.06 4.09
C LEU A 182 3.73 -0.01 4.90
N GLU A 183 5.02 0.18 5.22
CA GLU A 183 5.81 -0.73 6.05
C GLU A 183 5.19 -0.91 7.44
N TYR A 184 4.77 0.19 8.08
CA TYR A 184 4.05 0.16 9.36
C TYR A 184 2.80 -0.73 9.28
N PHE A 185 1.90 -0.47 8.33
CA PHE A 185 0.67 -1.27 8.20
C PHE A 185 0.94 -2.73 7.84
N LEU A 186 1.90 -3.00 6.96
CA LEU A 186 2.29 -4.36 6.62
C LEU A 186 2.86 -5.10 7.83
N GLY A 187 3.65 -4.44 8.68
CA GLY A 187 4.17 -5.00 9.92
C GLY A 187 3.05 -5.44 10.87
N HIS A 188 2.10 -4.55 11.17
CA HIS A 188 0.96 -4.86 12.04
C HIS A 188 0.02 -5.90 11.44
N ALA A 189 -0.32 -5.77 10.15
CA ALA A 189 -1.15 -6.75 9.45
C ALA A 189 -0.51 -8.15 9.48
N ARG A 190 0.81 -8.23 9.45
CA ARG A 190 1.53 -9.51 9.53
C ARG A 190 1.43 -10.14 10.91
N VAL A 191 1.73 -9.37 11.96
CA VAL A 191 1.67 -9.83 13.36
C VAL A 191 0.26 -10.30 13.71
N ALA A 192 -0.76 -9.56 13.26
CA ALA A 192 -2.16 -9.92 13.44
C ALA A 192 -2.68 -11.01 12.49
N GLN A 193 -1.85 -11.50 11.55
CA GLN A 193 -2.23 -12.45 10.51
C GLN A 193 -3.49 -12.02 9.74
N LEU A 194 -3.57 -10.73 9.44
CA LEU A 194 -4.74 -10.11 8.83
C LEU A 194 -5.02 -10.72 7.45
N THR A 195 -6.25 -11.22 7.31
CA THR A 195 -6.81 -11.62 6.03
C THR A 195 -8.06 -10.78 5.75
N LEU A 196 -8.22 -10.39 4.48
CA LEU A 196 -9.24 -9.47 4.02
C LEU A 196 -10.28 -10.26 3.21
N PRO A 197 -11.57 -10.18 3.59
CA PRO A 197 -12.62 -10.96 2.95
C PRO A 197 -12.82 -10.51 1.50
N GLN A 198 -12.88 -11.46 0.57
CA GLN A 198 -13.09 -11.15 -0.84
C GLN A 198 -14.54 -11.42 -1.27
N PRO A 199 -15.11 -10.63 -2.19
CA PRO A 199 -16.45 -10.88 -2.71
C PRO A 199 -16.46 -12.20 -3.51
N GLY A 200 -17.10 -13.23 -2.93
CA GLY A 200 -17.25 -14.55 -3.57
C GLY A 200 -15.97 -15.37 -3.67
N GLY A 201 -14.92 -15.01 -2.94
CA GLY A 201 -13.61 -15.66 -2.98
C GLY A 201 -13.05 -16.02 -1.61
N LEU A 202 -11.87 -16.66 -1.61
CA LEU A 202 -11.12 -16.91 -0.39
C LEU A 202 -10.58 -15.59 0.19
N PRO A 203 -10.50 -15.47 1.52
CA PRO A 203 -9.88 -14.31 2.14
C PRO A 203 -8.40 -14.23 1.73
N LEU A 204 -7.94 -13.03 1.37
CA LEU A 204 -6.59 -12.79 0.88
C LEU A 204 -5.79 -11.96 1.89
N SER A 205 -4.48 -12.11 1.90
CA SER A 205 -3.62 -11.21 2.68
C SER A 205 -3.65 -9.79 2.10
N MET A 206 -3.26 -8.80 2.90
CA MET A 206 -3.11 -7.41 2.44
C MET A 206 -2.19 -7.27 1.21
N LEU A 207 -1.20 -8.15 1.06
CA LEU A 207 -0.24 -8.15 -0.07
C LEU A 207 -0.84 -8.69 -1.37
N GLU A 208 -1.94 -9.43 -1.30
CA GLU A 208 -2.59 -10.08 -2.44
C GLU A 208 -3.98 -9.51 -2.73
N ALA A 209 -4.56 -8.74 -1.79
CA ALA A 209 -5.87 -8.15 -1.95
C ALA A 209 -5.92 -7.23 -3.19
N PRO A 210 -6.92 -7.39 -4.07
CA PRO A 210 -7.07 -6.56 -5.26
C PRO A 210 -7.35 -5.11 -4.87
N LEU A 211 -6.91 -4.18 -5.72
CA LEU A 211 -7.11 -2.74 -5.57
C LEU A 211 -8.17 -2.27 -6.57
N PRO A 212 -9.46 -2.09 -6.17
CA PRO A 212 -10.55 -1.81 -7.09
C PRO A 212 -10.37 -0.55 -7.95
N THR A 213 -9.75 0.50 -7.42
CA THR A 213 -9.47 1.74 -8.15
C THR A 213 -8.35 1.57 -9.18
N LEU A 214 -7.60 0.48 -9.10
CA LEU A 214 -6.48 0.11 -9.97
C LEU A 214 -6.79 -1.17 -10.74
N GLN A 215 -8.02 -1.28 -11.25
CA GLN A 215 -8.49 -2.38 -12.09
C GLN A 215 -8.45 -3.76 -11.40
N GLY A 216 -8.45 -3.80 -10.07
CA GLY A 216 -8.35 -5.03 -9.28
C GLY A 216 -6.95 -5.66 -9.30
N ALA A 217 -5.92 -4.93 -9.74
CA ALA A 217 -4.55 -5.41 -9.66
C ALA A 217 -4.08 -5.52 -8.19
N GLY A 218 -3.19 -6.48 -7.93
CA GLY A 218 -2.57 -6.61 -6.61
C GLY A 218 -1.46 -5.57 -6.38
N PRO A 219 -1.12 -5.25 -5.12
CA PRO A 219 -0.14 -4.22 -4.77
C PRO A 219 1.21 -4.34 -5.48
N LEU A 220 1.77 -5.55 -5.56
CA LEU A 220 3.06 -5.77 -6.22
C LEU A 220 3.00 -5.53 -7.73
N TYR A 221 1.92 -5.95 -8.40
CA TYR A 221 1.73 -5.68 -9.82
C TYR A 221 1.70 -4.17 -10.09
N THR A 222 0.94 -3.43 -9.28
CA THR A 222 0.86 -1.96 -9.37
C THR A 222 2.22 -1.29 -9.17
N ALA A 223 2.98 -1.69 -8.15
CA ALA A 223 4.32 -1.14 -7.91
C ALA A 223 5.29 -1.41 -9.09
N VAL A 224 5.23 -2.61 -9.68
CA VAL A 224 5.99 -2.96 -10.89
C VAL A 224 5.54 -2.11 -12.08
N GLN A 225 4.24 -1.89 -12.25
CA GLN A 225 3.70 -1.03 -13.31
C GLN A 225 4.18 0.42 -13.18
N ALA A 226 4.31 0.92 -11.95
CA ALA A 226 4.84 2.25 -11.68
C ALA A 226 6.37 2.34 -11.79
N GLY A 227 7.07 1.20 -11.74
CA GLY A 227 8.53 1.15 -11.68
C GLY A 227 9.11 1.51 -10.32
N GLU A 228 8.31 1.51 -9.24
CA GLU A 228 8.73 1.92 -7.90
C GLU A 228 9.61 0.85 -7.23
N GLU A 229 10.89 0.81 -7.58
CA GLU A 229 11.88 -0.20 -7.16
C GLU A 229 11.89 -0.45 -5.64
N ALA A 230 11.94 0.60 -4.83
CA ALA A 230 12.00 0.44 -3.38
C ALA A 230 10.69 -0.10 -2.79
N THR A 231 9.54 0.25 -3.37
CA THR A 231 8.25 -0.32 -2.96
C THR A 231 8.12 -1.78 -3.41
N VAL A 232 8.64 -2.12 -4.59
CA VAL A 232 8.74 -3.52 -5.05
C VAL A 232 9.58 -4.33 -4.07
N LEU A 233 10.77 -3.83 -3.68
CA LEU A 233 11.62 -4.50 -2.68
C LEU A 233 10.88 -4.69 -1.35
N LEU A 234 10.24 -3.64 -0.82
CA LEU A 234 9.47 -3.70 0.43
C LEU A 234 8.39 -4.79 0.38
N LEU A 235 7.56 -4.79 -0.66
CA LEU A 235 6.50 -5.79 -0.83
C LEU A 235 7.06 -7.22 -0.91
N LEU A 236 8.14 -7.41 -1.68
CA LEU A 236 8.80 -8.72 -1.80
C LEU A 236 9.43 -9.17 -0.47
N GLN A 237 10.02 -8.25 0.31
CA GLN A 237 10.57 -8.52 1.63
C GLN A 237 9.51 -9.02 2.60
N HIS A 238 8.30 -8.43 2.56
CA HIS A 238 7.13 -8.87 3.31
C HIS A 238 6.46 -10.15 2.78
N GLY A 239 6.94 -10.69 1.64
CA GLY A 239 6.51 -11.98 1.11
C GLY A 239 5.48 -11.91 -0.02
N ALA A 240 5.33 -10.76 -0.70
CA ALA A 240 4.53 -10.68 -1.91
C ALA A 240 5.07 -11.63 -2.99
N LYS A 241 4.16 -12.28 -3.73
CA LYS A 241 4.53 -13.29 -4.73
C LYS A 241 4.91 -12.63 -6.07
N PRO A 242 6.16 -12.78 -6.55
CA PRO A 242 6.59 -12.17 -7.82
C PRO A 242 5.98 -12.87 -9.04
N VAL A 243 5.60 -14.14 -8.89
CA VAL A 243 5.02 -14.97 -9.94
C VAL A 243 3.61 -15.37 -9.53
N LEU A 244 2.63 -14.92 -10.32
CA LEU A 244 1.23 -15.28 -10.19
C LEU A 244 0.75 -15.91 -11.51
N GLY A 245 -0.37 -16.63 -11.48
CA GLY A 245 -1.04 -17.08 -12.69
C GLY A 245 -1.79 -15.94 -13.39
N GLY A 246 -1.88 -16.00 -14.72
CA GLY A 246 -2.72 -15.08 -15.51
C GLY A 246 -2.05 -13.75 -15.89
N GLN A 247 -2.88 -12.78 -16.31
CA GLN A 247 -2.43 -11.50 -16.89
C GLN A 247 -1.88 -10.51 -15.86
N CYS A 248 -2.26 -10.64 -14.58
CA CYS A 248 -1.80 -9.79 -13.49
C CYS A 248 -0.51 -10.30 -12.82
N CYS A 249 0.31 -11.07 -13.54
CA CYS A 249 1.58 -11.58 -13.03
C CYS A 249 2.67 -10.49 -13.04
N PRO A 250 3.25 -10.11 -11.88
CA PRO A 250 4.25 -9.04 -11.80
C PRO A 250 5.51 -9.31 -12.63
N LEU A 251 6.05 -10.54 -12.57
CA LEU A 251 7.20 -10.94 -13.39
C LEU A 251 6.89 -10.87 -14.89
N LEU A 252 5.70 -11.34 -15.30
CA LEU A 252 5.30 -11.27 -16.70
C LEU A 252 5.18 -9.83 -17.17
N LEU A 253 4.62 -8.92 -16.36
CA LEU A 253 4.53 -7.50 -16.67
C LEU A 253 5.91 -6.86 -16.89
N ALA A 254 6.88 -7.15 -16.02
CA ALA A 254 8.24 -6.63 -16.17
C ALA A 254 8.90 -7.12 -17.47
N VAL A 255 8.74 -8.41 -17.78
CA VAL A 255 9.30 -9.02 -18.99
C VAL A 255 8.63 -8.50 -20.27
N THR A 256 7.30 -8.33 -20.26
CA THR A 256 6.57 -7.82 -21.43
C THR A 256 6.93 -6.36 -21.70
N ARG A 257 7.06 -5.52 -20.65
CA ARG A 257 7.53 -4.12 -20.81
C ARG A 257 8.89 -4.06 -21.49
N LEU A 258 9.88 -4.80 -20.98
CA LEU A 258 11.21 -4.84 -21.59
C LEU A 258 11.19 -5.41 -23.01
N SER A 259 10.37 -6.43 -23.27
CA SER A 259 10.19 -7.00 -24.60
C SER A 259 9.57 -6.00 -25.59
N THR A 260 8.56 -5.24 -25.15
CA THR A 260 7.94 -4.18 -25.97
C THR A 260 8.91 -3.03 -26.22
N TYR A 261 9.70 -2.65 -25.22
CA TYR A 261 10.77 -1.66 -25.36
C TYR A 261 11.79 -2.11 -26.42
N THR A 262 12.29 -3.35 -26.31
CA THR A 262 13.18 -3.94 -27.31
C THR A 262 12.60 -3.85 -28.72
N ARG A 263 11.33 -4.23 -28.91
CA ARG A 263 10.69 -4.15 -30.24
C ARG A 263 10.63 -2.71 -30.74
N ALA A 264 10.23 -1.77 -29.89
CA ALA A 264 10.16 -0.36 -30.25
C ALA A 264 11.53 0.18 -30.69
N THR A 265 12.58 -0.15 -29.95
CA THR A 265 13.96 0.25 -30.28
C THR A 265 14.44 -0.38 -31.59
N LEU A 266 14.26 -1.68 -31.77
CA LEU A 266 14.69 -2.37 -33.00
C LEU A 266 13.85 -2.01 -34.22
N SER A 267 12.59 -1.59 -34.05
CA SER A 267 11.75 -1.13 -35.16
C SER A 267 12.25 0.15 -35.81
N GLN A 268 13.10 0.91 -35.11
CA GLN A 268 13.75 2.12 -35.62
C GLN A 268 15.04 1.80 -36.40
N CYS A 269 15.53 0.55 -36.35
CA CYS A 269 16.71 0.15 -37.11
C CYS A 269 16.37 -0.02 -38.61
N PRO A 270 17.31 0.28 -39.51
CA PRO A 270 17.09 0.08 -40.94
C PRO A 270 16.79 -1.40 -41.24
N PRO A 271 15.81 -1.69 -42.11
CA PRO A 271 15.42 -3.06 -42.42
C PRO A 271 16.59 -3.81 -43.06
N CYS A 272 16.85 -5.04 -42.61
CA CYS A 272 17.80 -5.94 -43.29
C CYS A 272 17.06 -6.93 -44.18
N SER A 273 17.66 -7.28 -45.32
CA SER A 273 17.16 -8.30 -46.27
C SER A 273 17.40 -9.74 -45.79
N CYS A 274 17.48 -9.91 -44.48
CA CYS A 274 17.83 -11.12 -43.76
C CYS A 274 16.58 -12.00 -43.58
N PRO A 275 16.63 -13.31 -43.90
CA PRO A 275 15.43 -14.16 -43.84
C PRO A 275 15.10 -14.68 -42.42
N TYR A 276 15.97 -14.43 -41.42
CA TYR A 276 15.82 -14.95 -40.06
C TYR A 276 15.35 -13.88 -39.06
N TYR A 277 14.42 -14.22 -38.18
CA TYR A 277 14.00 -13.41 -37.04
C TYR A 277 14.34 -14.13 -35.71
N PRO A 278 15.08 -13.50 -34.77
CA PRO A 278 15.78 -12.22 -34.89
C PRO A 278 17.01 -12.35 -35.81
N CYS A 279 17.23 -11.36 -36.67
CA CYS A 279 18.42 -11.35 -37.52
C CYS A 279 19.69 -11.05 -36.72
N ILE A 280 20.79 -11.74 -37.04
CA ILE A 280 22.15 -11.47 -36.51
C ILE A 280 22.56 -9.99 -36.69
N CYS A 281 22.13 -9.33 -37.77
CA CYS A 281 22.39 -7.90 -37.97
C CYS A 281 21.78 -7.02 -36.88
N LEU A 282 20.66 -7.43 -36.28
CA LEU A 282 20.05 -6.72 -35.16
C LEU A 282 20.92 -6.83 -33.89
N LEU A 283 21.83 -7.81 -33.80
CA LEU A 283 22.82 -7.90 -32.73
C LEU A 283 23.89 -6.82 -32.76
N LYS A 284 24.03 -6.10 -33.88
CA LYS A 284 24.96 -4.96 -33.97
C LYS A 284 24.43 -3.71 -33.28
N TYR A 285 23.13 -3.65 -32.99
CA TYR A 285 22.49 -2.50 -32.36
C TYR A 285 22.36 -2.77 -30.86
N PRO A 286 23.21 -2.17 -30.01
CA PRO A 286 23.06 -2.30 -28.57
C PRO A 286 21.75 -1.65 -28.13
N ILE A 287 21.07 -2.30 -27.19
CA ILE A 287 19.86 -1.75 -26.57
C ILE A 287 20.23 -1.28 -25.18
N ASP A 288 20.06 0.02 -24.95
CA ASP A 288 20.19 0.60 -23.62
C ASP A 288 18.85 0.45 -22.89
N TYR A 289 18.75 -0.57 -22.04
CA TYR A 289 17.52 -0.85 -21.32
C TYR A 289 17.31 0.18 -20.19
N PRO A 290 16.06 0.60 -19.93
CA PRO A 290 15.79 1.52 -18.83
C PRO A 290 16.28 0.93 -17.50
N PRO A 291 17.16 1.63 -16.74
CA PRO A 291 17.80 1.06 -15.56
C PRO A 291 16.78 0.69 -14.47
N GLN A 292 15.70 1.48 -14.35
CA GLN A 292 14.62 1.25 -13.40
C GLN A 292 13.83 -0.05 -13.70
N ASP A 293 13.49 -0.29 -14.97
CA ASP A 293 12.79 -1.53 -15.36
C ASP A 293 13.68 -2.77 -15.16
N ILE A 294 14.99 -2.63 -15.41
CA ILE A 294 15.98 -3.70 -15.15
C ILE A 294 16.12 -3.97 -13.65
N ALA A 295 16.17 -2.92 -12.81
CA ALA A 295 16.26 -3.07 -11.36
C ALA A 295 15.03 -3.78 -10.79
N VAL A 296 13.83 -3.38 -11.23
CA VAL A 296 12.57 -4.06 -10.85
C VAL A 296 12.56 -5.51 -11.31
N LEU A 297 12.94 -5.81 -12.57
CA LEU A 297 13.04 -7.18 -13.05
C LEU A 297 13.99 -8.02 -12.19
N ARG A 298 15.17 -7.48 -11.85
CA ARG A 298 16.15 -8.18 -10.99
C ARG A 298 15.54 -8.51 -9.64
N LEU A 299 14.88 -7.58 -8.97
CA LEU A 299 14.20 -7.83 -7.69
C LEU A 299 13.17 -8.97 -7.79
N LEU A 300 12.35 -8.98 -8.84
CA LEU A 300 11.37 -10.04 -9.06
C LEU A 300 12.04 -11.40 -9.27
N LEU A 301 13.13 -11.45 -10.05
CA LEU A 301 13.90 -12.67 -10.27
C LEU A 301 14.56 -13.18 -8.98
N ARG A 302 15.08 -12.29 -8.11
CA ARG A 302 15.65 -12.66 -6.80
C ARG A 302 14.65 -13.36 -5.90
N ALA A 303 13.39 -12.94 -5.96
CA ALA A 303 12.31 -13.51 -5.15
C ALA A 303 11.64 -14.74 -5.79
N ALA A 304 11.88 -15.02 -7.07
CA ALA A 304 11.20 -16.08 -7.80
C ALA A 304 11.90 -17.44 -7.64
N GLY A 305 11.17 -18.46 -7.21
CA GLY A 305 11.63 -19.85 -7.09
C GLY A 305 11.61 -20.60 -8.42
N GLY A 306 12.22 -20.01 -9.45
CA GLY A 306 12.04 -20.43 -10.83
C GLY A 306 10.96 -19.60 -11.54
N TYR A 307 11.10 -19.50 -12.85
CA TYR A 307 10.25 -18.68 -13.70
C TYR A 307 9.81 -19.51 -14.90
N CYS A 308 8.53 -19.87 -14.95
CA CYS A 308 7.90 -20.39 -16.16
C CYS A 308 7.40 -19.19 -16.96
N ILE A 309 8.32 -18.42 -17.55
CA ILE A 309 7.94 -17.37 -18.50
C ILE A 309 7.40 -18.11 -19.73
N PRO A 310 6.15 -17.87 -20.17
CA PRO A 310 5.65 -18.46 -21.39
C PRO A 310 6.60 -18.14 -22.54
N ASN A 311 7.16 -19.17 -23.18
CA ASN A 311 8.03 -19.00 -24.34
C ASN A 311 7.18 -18.70 -25.58
N HIS A 312 6.54 -17.53 -25.58
CA HIS A 312 5.75 -17.02 -26.69
C HIS A 312 6.49 -15.81 -27.28
N PRO A 313 6.82 -15.80 -28.58
CA PRO A 313 7.61 -14.73 -29.19
C PRO A 313 6.92 -13.36 -29.10
N ASP A 314 5.59 -13.34 -28.94
CA ASP A 314 4.81 -12.11 -28.74
C ASP A 314 4.88 -11.56 -27.30
N LEU A 315 5.24 -12.38 -26.32
CA LEU A 315 5.39 -11.97 -24.92
C LEU A 315 6.84 -11.75 -24.53
N LEU A 316 7.74 -12.59 -25.03
CA LEU A 316 9.17 -12.58 -24.73
C LEU A 316 9.96 -12.31 -26.00
N HIS A 317 10.62 -11.15 -26.07
CA HIS A 317 11.55 -10.88 -27.16
C HIS A 317 12.87 -11.65 -26.93
N PRO A 318 13.37 -12.45 -27.91
CA PRO A 318 14.56 -13.30 -27.73
C PRO A 318 15.82 -12.54 -27.30
N ARG A 319 15.87 -11.25 -27.62
CA ARG A 319 16.94 -10.34 -27.23
C ARG A 319 17.15 -10.26 -25.72
N LEU A 320 16.11 -10.38 -24.90
CA LEU A 320 16.27 -10.32 -23.44
C LEU A 320 17.17 -11.46 -22.92
N LEU A 321 17.19 -12.60 -23.59
CA LEU A 321 18.11 -13.70 -23.28
C LEU A 321 19.50 -13.44 -23.87
N MET A 322 19.57 -12.95 -25.12
CA MET A 322 20.84 -12.69 -25.82
C MET A 322 21.66 -11.58 -25.16
N ASP A 323 21.01 -10.55 -24.65
CA ASP A 323 21.65 -9.45 -23.91
C ASP A 323 21.86 -9.78 -22.43
N SER A 324 21.57 -11.02 -22.00
CA SER A 324 21.68 -11.45 -20.60
C SER A 324 20.85 -10.61 -19.61
N VAL A 325 19.74 -10.01 -20.08
CA VAL A 325 18.76 -9.32 -19.23
C VAL A 325 17.99 -10.35 -18.41
N LEU A 326 17.60 -11.45 -19.05
CA LEU A 326 17.09 -12.64 -18.41
C LEU A 326 18.21 -13.69 -18.27
N PRO A 327 18.25 -14.43 -17.15
CA PRO A 327 19.22 -15.49 -17.00
C PRO A 327 18.96 -16.60 -18.04
N SER A 328 20.02 -17.06 -18.69
CA SER A 328 19.99 -18.22 -19.59
C SER A 328 20.22 -19.53 -18.83
N GLU A 329 20.87 -19.46 -17.67
CA GLU A 329 21.18 -20.59 -16.81
C GLU A 329 20.11 -20.77 -15.71
N PRO A 330 19.88 -22.02 -15.27
CA PRO A 330 19.00 -22.27 -14.14
C PRO A 330 19.55 -21.64 -12.85
N PRO A 331 18.67 -21.25 -11.89
CA PRO A 331 19.12 -20.69 -10.62
C PRO A 331 20.00 -21.66 -9.84
N ARG A 332 21.02 -21.12 -9.17
CA ARG A 332 21.94 -21.89 -8.30
C ARG A 332 21.21 -22.46 -7.09
N LEU A 333 21.79 -23.50 -6.48
CA LEU A 333 21.24 -24.12 -5.26
C LEU A 333 21.04 -23.11 -4.11
N THR A 334 21.94 -22.13 -3.97
CA THR A 334 21.82 -21.05 -2.97
C THR A 334 20.56 -20.21 -3.16
N HIS A 335 20.18 -19.93 -4.41
CA HIS A 335 18.95 -19.22 -4.74
C HIS A 335 17.72 -20.04 -4.38
N TRP A 336 17.72 -21.34 -4.70
CA TRP A 336 16.64 -22.25 -4.31
C TRP A 336 16.50 -22.40 -2.81
N ALA A 337 17.61 -22.42 -2.07
CA ALA A 337 17.62 -22.43 -0.61
C ALA A 337 17.00 -21.15 -0.04
N ARG A 338 17.42 -19.98 -0.53
CA ARG A 338 16.82 -18.68 -0.17
C ARG A 338 15.32 -18.67 -0.42
N TYR A 339 14.90 -19.06 -1.63
CA TYR A 339 13.49 -19.11 -2.00
C TYR A 339 12.71 -20.01 -1.04
N SER A 340 13.16 -21.26 -0.84
CA SER A 340 12.47 -22.23 0.00
C SER A 340 12.33 -21.75 1.45
N LEU A 341 13.40 -21.18 2.03
CA LEU A 341 13.37 -20.60 3.37
C LEU A 341 12.40 -19.41 3.46
N ARG A 342 12.46 -18.49 2.48
CA ARG A 342 11.54 -17.35 2.43
C ARG A 342 10.10 -17.81 2.26
N THR A 343 9.82 -18.83 1.46
CA THR A 343 8.46 -19.39 1.30
C THR A 343 7.95 -19.99 2.61
N ALA A 344 8.80 -20.70 3.36
CA ALA A 344 8.44 -21.23 4.67
C ALA A 344 8.16 -20.10 5.68
N LEU A 345 9.02 -19.08 5.74
CA LEU A 345 8.80 -17.88 6.57
C LEU A 345 7.56 -17.09 6.13
N ALA A 346 7.26 -17.07 4.83
CA ALA A 346 6.08 -16.43 4.28
C ALA A 346 4.80 -17.14 4.76
N ALA A 347 4.77 -18.47 4.71
CA ALA A 347 3.66 -19.28 5.19
C ALA A 347 3.44 -19.16 6.70
N ALA A 348 4.52 -19.00 7.47
CA ALA A 348 4.50 -18.83 8.93
C ALA A 348 4.24 -17.39 9.40
N TRP A 349 3.87 -16.46 8.50
CA TRP A 349 3.68 -15.04 8.83
C TRP A 349 4.93 -14.34 9.44
N ALA A 350 6.12 -14.89 9.21
CA ALA A 350 7.34 -14.45 9.88
C ALA A 350 8.12 -13.37 9.09
N LEU A 351 7.98 -13.29 7.77
CA LEU A 351 8.63 -12.24 6.96
C LEU A 351 8.11 -10.81 7.28
N PRO A 352 8.97 -9.77 7.23
CA PRO A 352 10.42 -9.84 6.98
C PRO A 352 11.24 -10.19 8.23
N LYS A 353 10.78 -9.82 9.44
CA LYS A 353 11.55 -9.91 10.70
C LYS A 353 12.09 -11.31 11.04
N GLY A 354 11.41 -12.35 10.58
CA GLY A 354 11.79 -13.75 10.79
C GLY A 354 13.06 -14.19 10.06
N THR A 355 13.60 -13.41 9.11
CA THR A 355 14.93 -13.71 8.55
C THR A 355 16.03 -13.51 9.59
N ALA A 356 15.89 -12.49 10.44
CA ALA A 356 16.84 -12.19 11.52
C ALA A 356 16.77 -13.17 12.70
N THR A 357 15.69 -13.94 12.84
CA THR A 357 15.54 -14.95 13.90
C THR A 357 16.17 -16.29 13.51
N LEU A 358 16.53 -16.49 12.24
CA LEU A 358 17.27 -17.66 11.80
C LEU A 358 18.70 -17.59 12.35
N SER A 359 19.24 -18.72 12.80
CA SER A 359 20.64 -18.84 13.24
C SER A 359 21.61 -18.84 12.06
N LEU A 360 21.55 -17.81 11.22
CA LEU A 360 22.40 -17.60 10.05
C LEU A 360 23.46 -16.53 10.34
N PRO A 361 24.62 -16.57 9.67
CA PRO A 361 25.58 -15.47 9.71
C PRO A 361 24.93 -14.14 9.30
N LEU A 362 25.26 -13.04 10.00
CA LEU A 362 24.72 -11.71 9.70
C LEU A 362 24.99 -11.26 8.25
N THR A 363 26.07 -11.74 7.65
CA THR A 363 26.43 -11.49 6.25
C THR A 363 25.43 -12.08 5.25
N MET A 364 24.62 -13.06 5.67
CA MET A 364 23.58 -13.67 4.83
C MET A 364 22.24 -12.93 4.90
N LEU A 365 22.04 -12.02 5.85
CA LEU A 365 20.77 -11.30 5.99
C LEU A 365 20.44 -10.44 4.76
N PRO A 366 21.36 -9.63 4.20
CA PRO A 366 21.07 -8.86 2.98
C PRO A 366 20.69 -9.76 1.79
N PHE A 367 21.30 -10.94 1.70
CA PHE A 367 20.95 -11.94 0.68
C PHE A 367 19.54 -12.51 0.93
N MET A 368 19.21 -12.86 2.17
CA MET A 368 17.89 -13.35 2.57
C MET A 368 16.80 -12.30 2.40
N ASP A 369 17.12 -11.02 2.60
CA ASP A 369 16.21 -9.88 2.47
C ASP A 369 16.19 -9.27 1.06
N LEU A 370 16.75 -9.97 0.07
CA LEU A 370 16.72 -9.63 -1.37
C LEU A 370 17.49 -8.35 -1.76
N VAL A 371 18.25 -7.77 -0.83
CA VAL A 371 19.08 -6.58 -1.06
C VAL A 371 20.24 -6.93 -1.99
N THR A 372 20.83 -8.12 -1.82
CA THR A 372 21.97 -8.63 -2.61
C THR A 372 21.70 -10.02 -3.19
N ASP A 373 22.51 -10.44 -4.16
CA ASP A 373 22.52 -11.79 -4.75
C ASP A 373 23.73 -12.63 -4.31
#